data_AF-A0AAX6FHG7-F1
#
_entry.id   AF-A0AAX6FHG7-F1
#
_cell.length_a   1.000
_cell.length_b   1.000
_cell.length_c   1.000
_cell.angle_alpha   90.00
_cell.angle_beta   90.00
_cell.angle_gamma   90.00
#
_symmetry.space_group_name_H-M   'P 1'
#
loop_
_entity.id
_entity.type
_entity.pdbx_description
1 polymer ?
#
loop_
_entity_poly.entity_id
_entity_poly.type
_entity_poly.pdbx_seq_one_letter_code
_entity_poly.pdbx_strand_id
1 'polypeptide(L)'
;MQRLMPLLQLQPWRRFYLAMVLLCFIWLMVEPTLDFSMVQTPVKTVLITKPISLLMIMMLQLKSLAMWTIQNSKASLRSVIEKYSRTSLPQFPSNNVTSKFGTVKVSKVASLFESLDVVCDPVEVIETEFPMSMESVGQMFGFLLYVSEYPGKASISILSIPKVHDRAQIFVSCSLMDDRGSPRYVGTIERWSNRALAIPNIKCSSNTSLFILVENMGRVNYGPYIYDRKGILSDVILDGSILHSWKMYPISFGQLNNLLKDDSIVQVTSTRTGLWSEEPRFYEGRLYIDPLDKIEDTFISFRGWNKGVAFINNFNIGRFWPSFGPQCTLYVPAPILRHGENLVVILELHSPKTDLTIEFVENPDFTCGSKSRHV
;
A
#
# COMPACT_ATOMS: atom_id res chain seq x y z
N MET A 1 54.12 39.66 0.03
CA MET A 1 54.50 38.54 -0.86
C MET A 1 54.94 37.40 0.04
N GLN A 2 54.35 36.21 0.14
CA GLN A 2 53.32 35.48 -0.58
C GLN A 2 52.64 34.57 0.45
N ARG A 3 51.30 34.49 0.47
CA ARG A 3 50.48 33.31 0.84
C ARG A 3 49.00 33.69 0.82
N LEU A 4 48.53 34.14 -0.34
CA LEU A 4 47.11 34.37 -0.63
C LEU A 4 46.86 34.15 -2.13
N MET A 5 47.35 33.04 -2.69
CA MET A 5 47.07 32.64 -4.06
C MET A 5 47.12 31.12 -4.19
N PRO A 6 45.97 30.44 -4.12
CA PRO A 6 45.73 29.41 -5.14
C PRO A 6 44.35 29.51 -5.81
N LEU A 7 43.46 30.39 -5.34
CA LEU A 7 42.10 30.49 -5.88
C LEU A 7 42.00 31.27 -7.20
N LEU A 8 43.00 32.08 -7.54
CA LEU A 8 43.03 32.92 -8.75
C LEU A 8 43.57 32.23 -10.01
N GLN A 9 44.03 30.98 -9.94
CA GLN A 9 44.63 30.26 -11.08
C GLN A 9 43.75 29.19 -11.73
N LEU A 10 42.50 29.01 -11.29
CA LEU A 10 41.58 28.09 -11.97
C LEU A 10 40.93 28.78 -13.17
N GLN A 11 41.14 28.20 -14.36
CA GLN A 11 40.49 28.58 -15.61
C GLN A 11 38.96 28.77 -15.42
N PRO A 12 38.32 29.75 -16.07
CA PRO A 12 36.90 30.07 -15.87
C PRO A 12 35.97 28.85 -15.95
N TRP A 13 36.27 27.93 -16.87
CA TRP A 13 35.56 26.65 -17.03
C TRP A 13 35.67 25.73 -15.82
N ARG A 14 36.81 25.70 -15.12
CA ARG A 14 36.96 24.90 -13.89
C ARG A 14 36.21 25.51 -12.71
N ARG A 15 36.05 26.84 -12.65
CA ARG A 15 35.17 27.48 -11.66
C ARG A 15 33.70 27.23 -11.97
N PHE A 16 33.32 27.25 -13.25
CA PHE A 16 31.98 26.89 -13.70
C PHE A 16 31.69 25.40 -13.43
N TYR A 17 32.67 24.52 -13.64
CA TYR A 17 32.57 23.08 -13.35
C TYR A 17 32.51 22.81 -11.84
N LEU A 18 33.31 23.52 -11.02
CA LEU A 18 33.22 23.41 -9.56
C LEU A 18 31.86 23.93 -9.05
N ALA A 19 31.37 25.04 -9.61
CA ALA A 19 30.06 25.59 -9.28
C ALA A 19 28.91 24.67 -9.74
N MET A 20 29.02 24.05 -10.92
CA MET A 20 28.08 23.03 -11.39
C MET A 20 28.14 21.75 -10.56
N VAL A 21 29.32 21.31 -10.14
CA VAL A 21 29.49 20.14 -9.26
C VAL A 21 28.91 20.45 -7.89
N LEU A 22 29.13 21.64 -7.33
CA LEU A 22 28.50 22.12 -6.09
C LEU A 22 26.98 22.29 -6.20
N LEU A 23 26.47 22.73 -7.35
CA LEU A 23 25.02 22.82 -7.65
C LEU A 23 24.39 21.44 -7.90
N CYS A 24 25.15 20.47 -8.43
CA CYS A 24 24.74 19.06 -8.53
C CYS A 24 24.80 18.32 -7.19
N PHE A 25 25.49 18.87 -6.18
CA PHE A 25 25.40 18.43 -4.78
C PHE A 25 24.18 19.05 -4.06
N ILE A 26 23.06 19.25 -4.76
CA ILE A 26 21.76 19.28 -4.08
C ILE A 26 21.44 17.83 -3.76
N TRP A 27 21.79 17.43 -2.54
CA TRP A 27 21.57 16.08 -2.01
C TRP A 27 20.08 15.79 -2.00
N LEU A 28 19.60 15.07 -3.02
CA LEU A 28 18.18 14.81 -3.20
C LEU A 28 17.53 13.93 -2.12
N MET A 29 18.27 13.36 -1.17
CA MET A 29 17.75 12.70 0.05
C MET A 29 18.89 12.49 1.07
N VAL A 30 19.18 13.46 1.96
CA VAL A 30 20.14 13.25 3.08
C VAL A 30 19.55 12.31 4.15
N GLU A 31 18.22 12.36 4.32
CA GLU A 31 17.43 11.46 5.15
C GLU A 31 16.14 11.12 4.41
N PRO A 32 16.04 9.96 3.73
CA PRO A 32 14.79 9.56 3.13
C PRO A 32 13.79 9.22 4.24
N THR A 33 12.72 10.00 4.35
CA THR A 33 11.57 9.68 5.21
C THR A 33 10.80 8.48 4.66
N LEU A 34 10.17 7.70 5.53
CA LEU A 34 9.25 6.64 5.14
C LEU A 34 7.96 7.24 4.60
N ASP A 35 7.44 6.66 3.52
CA ASP A 35 6.10 6.98 3.02
C ASP A 35 5.06 6.23 3.88
N PHE A 36 4.60 6.87 4.94
CA PHE A 36 3.46 6.39 5.73
C PHE A 36 2.15 6.55 4.96
N SER A 37 1.10 5.85 5.42
CA SER A 37 -0.24 5.92 4.84
C SER A 37 -0.26 5.52 3.35
N MET A 38 -0.96 6.28 2.52
CA MET A 38 -1.18 6.03 1.10
C MET A 38 -0.35 6.94 0.18
N VAL A 39 0.72 7.55 0.71
CA VAL A 39 1.48 8.63 0.05
C VAL A 39 2.57 8.10 -0.91
N GLN A 40 2.84 6.79 -0.89
CA GLN A 40 3.74 6.15 -1.87
C GLN A 40 3.35 6.55 -3.30
N THR A 41 4.32 6.92 -4.14
CA THR A 41 4.11 7.40 -5.51
C THR A 41 4.77 6.44 -6.50
N PRO A 42 4.27 6.12 -7.71
CA PRO A 42 4.98 5.33 -8.73
C PRO A 42 5.91 6.20 -9.59
N VAL A 43 6.91 5.57 -10.24
CA VAL A 43 7.63 6.17 -11.38
C VAL A 43 7.31 5.36 -12.63
N LYS A 44 6.92 6.04 -13.71
CA LYS A 44 6.64 5.42 -15.01
C LYS A 44 7.81 5.64 -15.96
N THR A 45 8.46 4.56 -16.39
CA THR A 45 9.38 4.57 -17.54
C THR A 45 8.60 4.24 -18.81
N VAL A 46 9.09 4.67 -19.98
CA VAL A 46 8.41 4.77 -21.30
C VAL A 46 7.51 3.59 -21.73
N LEU A 47 7.60 2.40 -21.12
CA LEU A 47 6.79 1.24 -21.51
C LEU A 47 5.90 0.61 -20.41
N ILE A 48 6.06 0.91 -19.11
CA ILE A 48 5.26 0.25 -18.04
C ILE A 48 5.10 1.16 -16.81
N THR A 49 3.86 1.34 -16.32
CA THR A 49 3.60 1.82 -14.95
C THR A 49 3.77 0.66 -13.97
N LYS A 50 4.78 0.73 -13.11
CA LYS A 50 4.86 -0.14 -11.93
C LYS A 50 4.79 0.73 -10.68
N PRO A 51 4.01 0.34 -9.66
CA PRO A 51 4.09 0.97 -8.33
C PRO A 51 5.56 1.03 -7.90
N ILE A 52 5.96 2.04 -7.12
CA ILE A 52 7.37 2.25 -6.75
C ILE A 52 8.02 1.08 -5.99
N SER A 53 7.30 0.00 -5.69
CA SER A 53 7.96 -1.24 -5.34
C SER A 53 8.89 -1.77 -6.42
N LEU A 54 8.82 -1.35 -7.70
CA LEU A 54 9.69 -1.88 -8.77
C LEU A 54 10.68 -0.91 -9.46
N LEU A 55 10.52 0.42 -9.40
CA LEU A 55 11.50 1.34 -10.00
C LEU A 55 12.46 1.95 -8.99
N MET A 56 11.98 2.14 -7.77
CA MET A 56 12.83 2.07 -6.59
C MET A 56 13.07 0.56 -6.36
N ILE A 57 13.74 -0.12 -7.30
CA ILE A 57 14.50 -1.36 -7.10
C ILE A 57 15.88 -1.17 -7.69
N MET A 58 16.02 -0.40 -8.78
CA MET A 58 17.36 0.00 -9.25
C MET A 58 18.07 0.98 -8.30
N MET A 59 17.33 1.77 -7.50
CA MET A 59 17.92 2.54 -6.38
C MET A 59 17.62 1.92 -4.99
N LEU A 60 16.92 0.79 -4.94
CA LEU A 60 16.40 0.18 -3.71
C LEU A 60 16.93 -1.25 -3.47
N GLN A 61 17.70 -1.82 -4.40
CA GLN A 61 18.70 -2.84 -4.02
C GLN A 61 19.71 -2.30 -2.97
N LEU A 62 19.66 -1.00 -2.67
CA LEU A 62 20.39 -0.36 -1.60
C LEU A 62 19.59 -0.05 -0.31
N LYS A 63 18.28 -0.41 -0.13
CA LYS A 63 17.57 -0.08 1.14
C LYS A 63 17.61 -1.09 2.29
N SER A 64 17.98 -2.36 2.09
CA SER A 64 18.39 -3.21 3.23
C SER A 64 19.84 -2.96 3.63
N LEU A 65 20.67 -2.62 2.64
CA LEU A 65 21.91 -1.92 2.91
C LEU A 65 21.61 -0.60 3.64
N ALA A 66 20.52 0.14 3.38
CA ALA A 66 20.36 1.51 3.85
C ALA A 66 20.50 1.76 5.36
N MET A 67 20.06 1.00 6.35
CA MET A 67 20.35 1.46 7.74
C MET A 67 21.84 1.33 8.10
N TRP A 68 22.47 0.21 7.74
CA TRP A 68 23.91 -0.03 7.97
C TRP A 68 24.83 0.71 6.98
N THR A 69 24.35 0.92 5.76
CA THR A 69 25.06 1.53 4.62
C THR A 69 24.75 3.01 4.50
N ILE A 70 23.63 3.52 5.03
CA ILE A 70 23.45 4.96 5.28
C ILE A 70 24.41 5.37 6.38
N GLN A 71 24.64 4.58 7.44
CA GLN A 71 25.61 5.01 8.45
C GLN A 71 27.05 4.96 7.93
N ASN A 72 27.42 3.90 7.22
CA ASN A 72 28.73 3.82 6.57
C ASN A 72 28.89 4.88 5.46
N SER A 73 27.84 5.20 4.71
CA SER A 73 27.88 6.27 3.70
C SER A 73 27.80 7.67 4.32
N LYS A 74 27.01 7.92 5.36
CA LYS A 74 26.99 9.17 6.15
C LYS A 74 28.35 9.39 6.79
N ALA A 75 28.97 8.37 7.37
CA ALA A 75 30.32 8.43 7.92
C ALA A 75 31.36 8.68 6.82
N SER A 76 31.26 7.98 5.68
CA SER A 76 32.16 8.19 4.53
C SER A 76 32.03 9.60 3.96
N LEU A 77 30.80 10.08 3.76
CA LEU A 77 30.52 11.43 3.26
C LEU A 77 30.98 12.48 4.26
N ARG A 78 30.74 12.28 5.55
CA ARG A 78 31.26 13.13 6.62
C ARG A 78 32.78 13.19 6.56
N SER A 79 33.47 12.07 6.41
CA SER A 79 34.93 12.04 6.32
C SER A 79 35.47 12.86 5.15
N VAL A 80 34.72 12.92 4.03
CA VAL A 80 35.06 13.76 2.89
C VAL A 80 34.78 15.23 3.20
N ILE A 81 33.63 15.55 3.79
CA ILE A 81 33.26 16.93 4.17
C ILE A 81 34.26 17.49 5.20
N GLU A 82 34.69 16.69 6.18
CA GLU A 82 35.67 17.09 7.19
C GLU A 82 37.00 17.54 6.57
N LYS A 83 37.46 16.92 5.47
CA LYS A 83 38.70 17.33 4.77
C LYS A 83 38.62 18.74 4.18
N TYR A 84 37.43 19.23 3.87
CA TYR A 84 37.20 20.54 3.26
C TYR A 84 36.53 21.54 4.21
N SER A 85 36.16 21.10 5.42
CA SER A 85 35.56 21.95 6.44
C SER A 85 36.64 22.76 7.16
N ARG A 86 36.35 24.03 7.43
CA ARG A 86 37.23 24.91 8.24
C ARG A 86 37.01 24.74 9.74
N THR A 87 35.95 24.00 10.12
CA THR A 87 35.54 23.75 11.50
C THR A 87 35.29 22.27 11.70
N SER A 88 35.43 21.78 12.93
CA SER A 88 34.99 20.44 13.28
C SER A 88 33.49 20.32 13.08
N LEU A 89 33.05 19.18 12.54
CA LEU A 89 31.64 18.90 12.37
C LEU A 89 31.04 18.41 13.71
N PRO A 90 29.77 18.71 14.02
CA PRO A 90 29.10 18.23 15.24
C PRO A 90 29.00 16.70 15.24
N GLN A 91 29.00 16.03 16.38
CA GLN A 91 28.82 14.57 16.43
C GLN A 91 27.47 14.15 15.86
N PHE A 92 27.40 12.94 15.29
CA PHE A 92 26.12 12.38 14.88
C PHE A 92 25.24 12.09 16.11
N PRO A 93 23.93 12.33 16.03
CA PRO A 93 23.03 11.75 17.01
C PRO A 93 23.14 10.23 16.97
N SER A 94 22.95 9.57 18.12
CA SER A 94 22.84 8.12 18.17
C SER A 94 21.63 7.67 17.36
N ASN A 95 21.71 6.46 16.79
CA ASN A 95 20.55 5.87 16.14
C ASN A 95 19.43 5.65 17.15
N ASN A 96 18.19 5.67 16.66
CA ASN A 96 17.06 5.17 17.42
C ASN A 96 17.31 3.70 17.77
N VAL A 97 16.89 3.31 18.98
CA VAL A 97 16.91 1.92 19.41
C VAL A 97 15.67 1.23 18.86
N THR A 98 15.86 0.05 18.30
CA THR A 98 14.80 -0.82 17.79
C THR A 98 14.69 -2.06 18.66
N SER A 99 13.48 -2.56 18.88
CA SER A 99 13.21 -3.71 19.73
C SER A 99 12.32 -4.76 19.07
N LYS A 100 12.45 -6.00 19.56
CA LYS A 100 11.57 -7.12 19.24
C LYS A 100 10.49 -7.25 20.32
N PHE A 101 9.23 -7.09 19.94
CA PHE A 101 8.09 -7.29 20.86
C PHE A 101 7.42 -8.66 20.72
N GLY A 102 7.85 -9.49 19.77
CA GLY A 102 7.40 -10.88 19.64
C GLY A 102 6.18 -11.06 18.75
N THR A 103 5.53 -12.21 18.87
CA THR A 103 4.46 -12.64 17.97
C THR A 103 3.10 -12.23 18.52
N VAL A 104 2.28 -11.60 17.68
CA VAL A 104 0.89 -11.27 17.98
C VAL A 104 0.00 -12.14 17.12
N LYS A 105 -0.91 -12.88 17.76
CA LYS A 105 -1.98 -13.57 17.07
C LYS A 105 -3.05 -12.57 16.68
N VAL A 106 -3.52 -12.66 15.45
CA VAL A 106 -4.63 -11.86 14.95
C VAL A 106 -5.85 -12.73 14.69
N SER A 107 -7.02 -12.11 14.72
CA SER A 107 -8.29 -12.75 14.45
C SER A 107 -9.05 -11.99 13.37
N LYS A 108 -9.81 -12.71 12.54
CA LYS A 108 -10.68 -12.09 11.53
C LYS A 108 -11.80 -11.36 12.25
N VAL A 109 -11.98 -10.07 11.95
CA VAL A 109 -13.05 -9.23 12.50
C VAL A 109 -14.25 -9.19 11.57
N ALA A 110 -14.02 -8.92 10.28
CA ALA A 110 -15.10 -8.74 9.31
C ALA A 110 -14.57 -8.84 7.88
N SER A 111 -15.45 -9.13 6.92
CA SER A 111 -15.15 -8.79 5.52
C SER A 111 -15.35 -7.30 5.27
N LEU A 112 -14.64 -6.76 4.27
CA LEU A 112 -14.83 -5.38 3.83
C LEU A 112 -16.29 -5.12 3.41
N PHE A 113 -16.92 -6.09 2.74
CA PHE A 113 -18.30 -5.97 2.25
C PHE A 113 -19.34 -5.97 3.37
N GLU A 114 -19.12 -6.74 4.44
CA GLU A 114 -19.96 -6.70 5.65
C GLU A 114 -19.73 -5.41 6.46
N SER A 115 -18.66 -4.66 6.19
CA SER A 115 -18.25 -3.47 6.94
C SER A 115 -18.54 -2.16 6.22
N LEU A 116 -19.24 -2.17 5.07
CA LEU A 116 -19.42 -0.97 4.25
C LEU A 116 -20.11 0.17 5.02
N ASP A 117 -21.06 -0.13 5.91
CA ASP A 117 -21.74 0.89 6.73
C ASP A 117 -20.81 1.56 7.76
N VAL A 118 -19.66 0.95 8.06
CA VAL A 118 -18.66 1.49 9.00
C VAL A 118 -17.52 2.20 8.27
N VAL A 119 -17.11 1.69 7.11
CA VAL A 119 -15.96 2.23 6.36
C VAL A 119 -16.33 3.18 5.22
N CYS A 120 -17.62 3.28 4.90
CA CYS A 120 -18.15 4.23 3.93
C CYS A 120 -19.17 5.12 4.63
N ASP A 121 -19.12 6.43 4.38
CA ASP A 121 -20.21 7.32 4.78
C ASP A 121 -21.34 7.20 3.74
N PRO A 122 -22.57 6.80 4.12
CA PRO A 122 -23.69 6.73 3.18
C PRO A 122 -23.96 8.04 2.43
N VAL A 123 -23.64 9.19 3.03
CA VAL A 123 -23.79 10.52 2.42
C VAL A 123 -22.78 10.76 1.30
N GLU A 124 -21.64 10.05 1.31
CA GLU A 124 -20.59 10.15 0.30
C GLU A 124 -20.80 9.17 -0.88
N VAL A 125 -21.87 8.36 -0.86
CA VAL A 125 -22.18 7.45 -1.96
C VAL A 125 -22.68 8.24 -3.16
N ILE A 126 -22.04 8.04 -4.30
CA ILE A 126 -22.34 8.79 -5.52
C ILE A 126 -22.90 7.83 -6.57
N GLU A 127 -24.02 8.23 -7.18
CA GLU A 127 -24.67 7.48 -8.24
C GLU A 127 -24.57 8.22 -9.58
N THR A 128 -24.06 7.55 -10.61
CA THR A 128 -23.87 8.12 -11.95
C THR A 128 -24.07 7.10 -13.05
N GLU A 129 -24.34 7.57 -14.26
CA GLU A 129 -24.53 6.70 -15.42
C GLU A 129 -23.25 5.96 -15.83
N PHE A 130 -22.09 6.60 -15.65
CA PHE A 130 -20.77 6.07 -15.99
C PHE A 130 -19.86 6.13 -14.76
N PRO A 131 -18.85 5.26 -14.64
CA PRO A 131 -17.92 5.32 -13.52
C PRO A 131 -17.11 6.63 -13.56
N MET A 132 -16.89 7.22 -12.39
CA MET A 132 -16.09 8.44 -12.26
C MET A 132 -14.71 8.16 -11.67
N SER A 133 -13.74 9.04 -11.94
CA SER A 133 -12.45 8.99 -11.25
C SER A 133 -12.59 9.27 -9.75
N MET A 134 -11.65 8.73 -8.95
CA MET A 134 -11.56 8.98 -7.51
C MET A 134 -11.55 10.48 -7.16
N GLU A 135 -10.85 11.28 -7.97
CA GLU A 135 -10.81 12.73 -7.75
C GLU A 135 -12.17 13.41 -7.92
N SER A 136 -13.00 12.90 -8.83
CA SER A 136 -14.33 13.47 -9.08
C SER A 136 -15.32 13.13 -7.97
N VAL A 137 -15.10 12.03 -7.25
CA VAL A 137 -15.88 11.66 -6.06
C VAL A 137 -15.31 12.25 -4.76
N GLY A 138 -14.32 13.15 -4.86
CA GLY A 138 -13.70 13.79 -3.69
C GLY A 138 -12.69 12.94 -2.94
N GLN A 139 -12.35 11.74 -3.42
CA GLN A 139 -11.44 10.82 -2.74
C GLN A 139 -10.04 10.86 -3.35
N MET A 140 -9.04 11.21 -2.55
CA MET A 140 -7.66 11.33 -3.06
C MET A 140 -6.84 10.05 -2.91
N PHE A 141 -7.11 9.21 -1.92
CA PHE A 141 -6.29 8.05 -1.57
C PHE A 141 -7.15 6.87 -1.15
N GLY A 142 -6.53 5.70 -1.01
CA GLY A 142 -7.23 4.53 -0.49
C GLY A 142 -7.86 3.70 -1.59
N PHE A 143 -9.10 3.31 -1.33
CA PHE A 143 -9.87 2.40 -2.15
C PHE A 143 -11.23 3.02 -2.48
N LEU A 144 -11.70 2.80 -3.69
CA LEU A 144 -13.05 3.18 -4.11
C LEU A 144 -13.74 1.92 -4.64
N LEU A 145 -14.89 1.59 -4.06
CA LEU A 145 -15.71 0.48 -4.51
C LEU A 145 -16.73 0.99 -5.52
N TYR A 146 -16.73 0.40 -6.71
CA TYR A 146 -17.72 0.65 -7.75
C TYR A 146 -18.69 -0.53 -7.80
N VAL A 147 -19.97 -0.24 -7.81
CA VAL A 147 -21.04 -1.24 -7.85
C VAL A 147 -21.96 -0.92 -9.01
N SER A 148 -22.28 -1.94 -9.81
CA SER A 148 -23.25 -1.86 -10.91
C SER A 148 -23.99 -3.17 -10.98
N GLU A 149 -25.14 -3.18 -11.63
CA GLU A 149 -25.90 -4.40 -11.89
C GLU A 149 -25.86 -4.78 -13.36
N TYR A 150 -25.99 -6.07 -13.64
CA TYR A 150 -26.10 -6.58 -15.00
C TYR A 150 -27.00 -7.82 -15.05
N PRO A 151 -27.66 -8.07 -16.19
CA PRO A 151 -28.41 -9.31 -16.38
C PRO A 151 -27.45 -10.49 -16.46
N GLY A 152 -27.59 -11.44 -15.55
CA GLY A 152 -26.83 -12.69 -15.59
C GLY A 152 -27.17 -13.51 -16.83
N LYS A 153 -26.20 -14.30 -17.31
CA LYS A 153 -26.39 -15.22 -18.44
C LYS A 153 -25.81 -16.60 -18.14
N ALA A 154 -26.30 -17.62 -18.83
CA ALA A 154 -25.89 -19.01 -18.65
C ALA A 154 -24.49 -19.33 -19.21
N SER A 155 -23.88 -18.43 -19.97
CA SER A 155 -22.54 -18.58 -20.52
C SER A 155 -21.51 -17.74 -19.75
N ILE A 156 -20.22 -18.01 -19.99
CA ILE A 156 -19.13 -17.18 -19.47
C ILE A 156 -19.30 -15.75 -20.01
N SER A 157 -19.13 -14.76 -19.13
CA SER A 157 -19.14 -13.34 -19.51
C SER A 157 -17.71 -12.82 -19.58
N ILE A 158 -17.42 -11.91 -20.51
CA ILE A 158 -16.10 -11.29 -20.62
C ILE A 158 -16.20 -9.83 -20.17
N LEU A 159 -15.52 -9.53 -19.06
CA LEU A 159 -15.41 -8.19 -18.51
C LEU A 159 -14.12 -7.53 -19.00
N SER A 160 -14.22 -6.31 -19.52
CA SER A 160 -13.09 -5.49 -19.93
C SER A 160 -13.21 -4.09 -19.32
N ILE A 161 -12.10 -3.60 -18.75
CA ILE A 161 -11.99 -2.24 -18.23
C ILE A 161 -10.75 -1.63 -18.88
N PRO A 162 -10.87 -0.98 -20.05
CA PRO A 162 -9.72 -0.52 -20.83
C PRO A 162 -8.76 0.41 -20.08
N LYS A 163 -9.23 1.14 -19.05
CA LYS A 163 -8.39 2.06 -18.30
C LYS A 163 -8.75 2.07 -16.81
N VAL A 164 -8.12 1.16 -16.06
CA VAL A 164 -8.19 1.11 -14.60
C VAL A 164 -6.89 1.58 -13.95
N HIS A 165 -6.99 2.47 -12.96
CA HIS A 165 -5.87 3.07 -12.25
C HIS A 165 -6.01 2.86 -10.71
N ASP A 166 -5.30 1.94 -10.07
CA ASP A 166 -4.23 1.08 -10.62
C ASP A 166 -4.54 -0.42 -10.58
N ARG A 167 -5.33 -0.88 -9.62
CA ARG A 167 -5.63 -2.30 -9.45
C ARG A 167 -7.07 -2.49 -9.04
N ALA A 168 -7.82 -3.28 -9.81
CA ALA A 168 -9.22 -3.60 -9.54
C ALA A 168 -9.39 -5.07 -9.20
N GLN A 169 -9.91 -5.36 -8.01
CA GLN A 169 -10.42 -6.69 -7.69
C GLN A 169 -11.90 -6.76 -8.07
N ILE A 170 -12.26 -7.80 -8.80
CA ILE A 170 -13.59 -8.01 -9.35
C ILE A 170 -14.31 -9.07 -8.54
N PHE A 171 -15.52 -8.75 -8.08
CA PHE A 171 -16.40 -9.66 -7.37
C PHE A 171 -17.80 -9.63 -7.97
N VAL A 172 -18.52 -10.73 -7.84
CA VAL A 172 -19.90 -10.86 -8.29
C VAL A 172 -20.75 -11.46 -7.20
N SER A 173 -21.97 -10.96 -7.03
CA SER A 173 -22.97 -11.52 -6.12
C SER A 173 -24.32 -11.59 -6.80
N CYS A 174 -25.14 -12.56 -6.39
CA CYS A 174 -26.55 -12.59 -6.70
C CYS A 174 -27.32 -13.27 -5.57
N SER A 175 -28.62 -13.00 -5.48
CA SER A 175 -29.49 -13.50 -4.40
C SER A 175 -29.58 -15.03 -4.31
N LEU A 176 -29.27 -15.75 -5.39
CA LEU A 176 -29.27 -17.22 -5.46
C LEU A 176 -27.95 -17.87 -5.02
N MET A 177 -26.92 -17.09 -4.68
CA MET A 177 -25.68 -17.66 -4.17
C MET A 177 -25.88 -18.19 -2.75
N ASP A 178 -25.50 -19.45 -2.52
CA ASP A 178 -25.64 -20.19 -1.25
C ASP A 178 -24.99 -19.49 -0.02
N ASP A 179 -24.13 -18.50 -0.24
CA ASP A 179 -23.32 -17.85 0.78
C ASP A 179 -23.87 -16.48 1.25
N ARG A 180 -25.20 -16.41 1.46
CA ARG A 180 -25.91 -15.26 2.05
C ARG A 180 -25.56 -13.90 1.40
N GLY A 181 -25.28 -13.88 0.09
CA GLY A 181 -25.03 -12.65 -0.66
C GLY A 181 -23.60 -12.09 -0.59
N SER A 182 -22.63 -12.78 0.03
CA SER A 182 -21.22 -12.36 0.04
C SER A 182 -20.65 -12.32 -1.38
N PRO A 183 -20.03 -11.20 -1.83
CA PRO A 183 -19.47 -11.11 -3.18
C PRO A 183 -18.33 -12.10 -3.43
N ARG A 184 -18.50 -12.97 -4.44
CA ARG A 184 -17.49 -13.95 -4.83
C ARG A 184 -16.41 -13.31 -5.69
N TYR A 185 -15.15 -13.50 -5.31
CA TYR A 185 -14.00 -13.07 -6.11
C TYR A 185 -13.95 -13.78 -7.47
N VAL A 186 -13.72 -13.01 -8.52
CA VAL A 186 -13.55 -13.49 -9.90
C VAL A 186 -12.09 -13.38 -10.34
N GLY A 187 -11.43 -12.27 -10.02
CA GLY A 187 -10.09 -11.99 -10.51
C GLY A 187 -9.66 -10.55 -10.28
N THR A 188 -8.45 -10.22 -10.74
CA THR A 188 -7.88 -8.88 -10.63
C THR A 188 -7.51 -8.35 -12.01
N ILE A 189 -7.85 -7.11 -12.30
CA ILE A 189 -7.36 -6.35 -13.45
C ILE A 189 -6.36 -5.33 -12.94
N GLU A 190 -5.16 -5.35 -13.52
CA GLU A 190 -4.06 -4.46 -13.13
C GLU A 190 -3.71 -3.53 -14.28
N ARG A 191 -3.38 -2.27 -13.95
CA ARG A 191 -3.06 -1.22 -14.91
C ARG A 191 -2.00 -1.62 -15.94
N TRP A 192 -1.04 -2.47 -15.57
CA TRP A 192 0.04 -2.93 -16.45
C TRP A 192 -0.32 -4.14 -17.30
N SER A 193 -1.36 -4.90 -16.95
CA SER A 193 -1.79 -6.08 -17.73
C SER A 193 -2.99 -5.76 -18.62
N ASN A 194 -3.95 -4.98 -18.10
CA ASN A 194 -5.18 -4.56 -18.75
C ASN A 194 -5.93 -5.69 -19.46
N ARG A 195 -5.83 -6.90 -18.92
CA ARG A 195 -6.43 -8.10 -19.52
C ARG A 195 -7.91 -8.16 -19.18
N ALA A 196 -8.72 -8.49 -20.18
CA ALA A 196 -10.10 -8.85 -19.95
C ALA A 196 -10.18 -10.08 -19.03
N LEU A 197 -11.21 -10.11 -18.20
CA LEU A 197 -11.45 -11.13 -17.20
C LEU A 197 -12.68 -11.96 -17.58
N ALA A 198 -12.54 -13.28 -17.54
CA ALA A 198 -13.68 -14.18 -17.72
C ALA A 198 -14.43 -14.32 -16.39
N ILE A 199 -15.69 -13.88 -16.36
CA ILE A 199 -16.61 -14.12 -15.25
C ILE A 199 -17.28 -15.50 -15.49
N PRO A 200 -17.09 -16.48 -14.59
CA PRO A 200 -17.71 -17.78 -14.74
C PRO A 200 -19.24 -17.68 -14.66
N ASN A 201 -19.94 -18.65 -15.26
CA ASN A 201 -21.39 -18.76 -15.07
C ASN A 201 -21.69 -19.05 -13.60
N ILE A 202 -22.33 -18.09 -12.93
CA ILE A 202 -22.72 -18.14 -11.53
C ILE A 202 -24.17 -18.62 -11.31
N LYS A 203 -24.83 -19.13 -12.37
CA LYS A 203 -26.21 -19.64 -12.38
C LYS A 203 -27.26 -18.63 -11.90
N CYS A 204 -26.97 -17.34 -12.05
CA CYS A 204 -27.90 -16.26 -11.75
C CYS A 204 -28.64 -15.86 -13.04
N SER A 205 -29.97 -15.90 -13.01
CA SER A 205 -30.81 -15.60 -14.19
C SER A 205 -31.21 -14.12 -14.28
N SER A 206 -31.09 -13.35 -13.18
CA SER A 206 -31.36 -11.90 -13.13
C SER A 206 -30.68 -11.28 -11.90
N ASN A 207 -30.53 -9.95 -11.90
CA ASN A 207 -30.06 -9.13 -10.78
C ASN A 207 -28.69 -9.54 -10.22
N THR A 208 -27.68 -9.61 -11.09
CA THR A 208 -26.30 -9.85 -10.65
C THR A 208 -25.63 -8.52 -10.37
N SER A 209 -25.06 -8.38 -9.18
CA SER A 209 -24.26 -7.21 -8.80
C SER A 209 -22.79 -7.46 -9.10
N LEU A 210 -22.18 -6.53 -9.82
CA LEU A 210 -20.75 -6.44 -10.08
C LEU A 210 -20.12 -5.46 -9.08
N PHE A 211 -19.13 -5.93 -8.34
CA PHE A 211 -18.35 -5.12 -7.40
C PHE A 211 -16.92 -5.01 -7.93
N ILE A 212 -16.41 -3.78 -8.03
CA ILE A 212 -15.06 -3.50 -8.48
C ILE A 212 -14.37 -2.67 -7.40
N LEU A 213 -13.54 -3.32 -6.59
CA LEU A 213 -12.73 -2.63 -5.59
C LEU A 213 -11.46 -2.11 -6.25
N VAL A 214 -11.36 -0.79 -6.44
CA VAL A 214 -10.20 -0.16 -7.05
C VAL A 214 -9.28 0.40 -5.98
N GLU A 215 -8.02 -0.03 -6.02
CA GLU A 215 -6.94 0.51 -5.22
C GLU A 215 -6.18 1.59 -6.01
N ASN A 216 -6.08 2.78 -5.41
CA ASN A 216 -5.08 3.77 -5.81
C ASN A 216 -3.74 3.36 -5.20
N MET A 217 -2.76 3.00 -6.03
CA MET A 217 -1.43 2.53 -5.58
C MET A 217 -0.39 3.66 -5.57
N GLY A 218 -0.84 4.91 -5.64
CA GLY A 218 -0.01 6.11 -5.66
C GLY A 218 -0.06 6.82 -7.01
N ARG A 219 0.02 8.16 -7.03
CA ARG A 219 0.09 8.95 -8.28
C ARG A 219 1.51 9.06 -8.79
N VAL A 220 1.69 8.98 -10.11
CA VAL A 220 3.00 9.15 -10.75
C VAL A 220 3.58 10.51 -10.35
N ASN A 221 4.81 10.52 -9.85
CA ASN A 221 5.46 11.74 -9.31
C ASN A 221 6.50 12.37 -10.25
N TYR A 222 6.75 11.77 -11.42
CA TYR A 222 7.77 12.23 -12.35
C TYR A 222 7.41 11.94 -13.81
N GLY A 223 7.88 12.80 -14.71
CA GLY A 223 7.73 12.66 -16.16
C GLY A 223 6.41 13.20 -16.72
N PRO A 224 6.09 12.91 -17.99
CA PRO A 224 4.92 13.51 -18.66
C PRO A 224 3.57 12.95 -18.18
N TYR A 225 3.58 11.92 -17.33
CA TYR A 225 2.39 11.20 -16.87
C TYR A 225 1.99 11.55 -15.44
N ILE A 226 2.45 12.70 -14.89
CA ILE A 226 2.11 13.17 -13.54
C ILE A 226 0.63 13.51 -13.35
N TYR A 227 -0.09 13.78 -14.44
CA TYR A 227 -1.56 13.89 -14.44
C TYR A 227 -2.20 12.50 -14.37
N ASP A 228 -2.07 11.87 -13.19
CA ASP A 228 -2.41 10.48 -12.96
C ASP A 228 -3.68 10.32 -12.12
N ARG A 229 -4.84 10.59 -12.74
CA ARG A 229 -6.15 10.32 -12.11
C ARG A 229 -6.28 8.85 -11.74
N LYS A 230 -7.12 8.57 -10.74
CA LYS A 230 -7.28 7.23 -10.17
C LYS A 230 -8.71 6.74 -10.26
N GLY A 231 -8.92 5.45 -10.09
CA GLY A 231 -10.22 4.82 -10.27
C GLY A 231 -10.40 4.18 -11.65
N ILE A 232 -11.65 4.09 -12.09
CA ILE A 232 -12.01 3.64 -13.42
C ILE A 232 -12.11 4.88 -14.32
N LEU A 233 -11.31 4.90 -15.40
CA LEU A 233 -11.15 6.06 -16.29
C LEU A 233 -11.62 5.77 -17.73
N SER A 234 -12.40 4.72 -17.90
CA SER A 234 -13.01 4.28 -19.16
C SER A 234 -14.38 3.69 -18.88
N ASP A 235 -15.13 3.39 -19.92
CA ASP A 235 -16.30 2.52 -19.81
C ASP A 235 -15.91 1.14 -19.27
N VAL A 236 -16.84 0.50 -18.59
CA VAL A 236 -16.75 -0.90 -18.18
C VAL A 236 -17.61 -1.70 -19.15
N ILE A 237 -17.00 -2.65 -19.84
CA ILE A 237 -17.61 -3.38 -20.94
C ILE A 237 -17.81 -4.83 -20.51
N LEU A 238 -19.05 -5.31 -20.57
CA LEU A 238 -19.41 -6.70 -20.35
C LEU A 238 -19.99 -7.27 -21.64
N ASP A 239 -19.35 -8.30 -22.21
CA ASP A 239 -19.78 -8.95 -23.45
C ASP A 239 -20.01 -8.00 -24.63
N GLY A 240 -19.18 -6.95 -24.71
CA GLY A 240 -19.27 -5.93 -25.75
C GLY A 240 -20.30 -4.82 -25.49
N SER A 241 -21.08 -4.91 -24.40
CA SER A 241 -22.02 -3.87 -23.99
C SER A 241 -21.44 -3.03 -22.85
N ILE A 242 -21.71 -1.72 -22.86
CA ILE A 242 -21.29 -0.83 -21.78
C ILE A 242 -22.23 -1.04 -20.58
N LEU A 243 -21.65 -1.12 -19.39
CA LEU A 243 -22.39 -1.15 -18.13
C LEU A 243 -22.66 0.27 -17.63
N HIS A 244 -23.86 0.44 -17.10
CA HIS A 244 -24.45 1.71 -16.70
C HIS A 244 -24.93 1.66 -15.24
N SER A 245 -25.42 2.76 -14.69
CA SER A 245 -25.99 2.84 -13.34
C SER A 245 -25.02 2.43 -12.24
N TRP A 246 -23.96 3.22 -12.09
CA TRP A 246 -22.88 3.01 -11.13
C TRP A 246 -23.16 3.67 -9.78
N LYS A 247 -22.94 2.93 -8.71
CA LYS A 247 -22.78 3.44 -7.34
C LYS A 247 -21.32 3.38 -6.95
N MET A 248 -20.79 4.46 -6.38
CA MET A 248 -19.41 4.57 -5.97
C MET A 248 -19.34 4.85 -4.47
N TYR A 249 -18.62 4.00 -3.74
CA TYR A 249 -18.50 4.04 -2.29
C TYR A 249 -17.05 4.37 -1.90
N PRO A 250 -16.76 5.64 -1.54
CA PRO A 250 -15.47 6.02 -1.01
C PRO A 250 -15.19 5.28 0.31
N ILE A 251 -14.09 4.54 0.37
CA ILE A 251 -13.69 3.82 1.59
C ILE A 251 -12.73 4.70 2.40
N SER A 252 -13.16 5.04 3.62
CA SER A 252 -12.41 5.81 4.60
C SER A 252 -11.98 4.93 5.78
N PHE A 253 -10.72 5.09 6.19
CA PHE A 253 -10.16 4.37 7.34
C PHE A 253 -10.08 5.24 8.61
N GLY A 254 -10.72 6.41 8.62
CA GLY A 254 -10.68 7.33 9.77
C GLY A 254 -11.33 6.76 11.04
N GLN A 255 -12.28 5.83 10.87
CA GLN A 255 -13.12 5.29 11.95
C GLN A 255 -12.93 3.78 12.18
N LEU A 256 -11.74 3.22 11.88
CA LEU A 256 -11.50 1.77 12.06
C LEU A 256 -11.77 1.27 13.48
N ASN A 257 -11.62 2.12 14.50
CA ASN A 257 -11.96 1.76 15.88
C ASN A 257 -13.45 1.42 16.07
N ASN A 258 -14.35 1.90 15.22
CA ASN A 258 -15.79 1.59 15.29
C ASN A 258 -16.08 0.17 14.78
N LEU A 259 -15.26 -0.37 13.87
CA LEU A 259 -15.37 -1.78 13.44
C LEU A 259 -15.23 -2.75 14.61
N LEU A 260 -14.54 -2.33 15.67
CA LEU A 260 -14.22 -3.17 16.83
C LEU A 260 -15.17 -2.98 18.01
N LYS A 261 -16.06 -1.98 17.94
CA LYS A 261 -17.06 -1.69 18.99
C LYS A 261 -18.43 -2.28 18.67
N ASP A 262 -18.63 -2.73 17.43
CA ASP A 262 -19.88 -3.33 17.01
C ASP A 262 -19.90 -4.82 17.35
N ASP A 263 -20.44 -5.15 18.53
CA ASP A 263 -20.63 -6.52 19.00
C ASP A 263 -21.45 -7.38 18.02
N SER A 264 -22.24 -6.77 17.12
CA SER A 264 -23.04 -7.49 16.12
C SER A 264 -22.18 -8.15 15.03
N ILE A 265 -21.05 -7.54 14.68
CA ILE A 265 -20.08 -8.05 13.69
C ILE A 265 -19.26 -9.21 14.30
N VAL A 266 -18.92 -9.11 15.58
CA VAL A 266 -18.15 -10.13 16.32
C VAL A 266 -18.94 -11.44 16.49
N GLN A 267 -20.28 -11.39 16.55
CA GLN A 267 -21.12 -12.59 16.67
C GLN A 267 -21.30 -13.36 15.35
N VAL A 268 -21.18 -12.71 14.19
CA VAL A 268 -21.33 -13.36 12.86
C VAL A 268 -20.07 -14.13 12.46
N THR A 269 -18.89 -13.72 12.93
CA THR A 269 -17.59 -14.28 12.51
C THR A 269 -17.29 -15.68 13.03
N SER A 270 -17.95 -16.14 14.08
CA SER A 270 -17.70 -17.45 14.71
C SER A 270 -18.25 -18.65 13.92
N THR A 271 -18.94 -18.44 12.80
CA THR A 271 -19.61 -19.52 12.03
C THR A 271 -19.11 -19.75 10.60
N ARG A 272 -18.17 -18.97 10.06
CA ARG A 272 -17.66 -19.13 8.68
C ARG A 272 -16.25 -19.74 8.66
N THR A 273 -16.15 -20.99 9.11
CA THR A 273 -15.00 -21.86 8.85
C THR A 273 -15.23 -22.61 7.53
N GLY A 274 -14.86 -22.01 6.40
CA GLY A 274 -15.02 -22.72 5.14
C GLY A 274 -14.61 -21.92 3.91
N LEU A 275 -13.63 -22.49 3.20
CA LEU A 275 -13.08 -22.10 1.90
C LEU A 275 -12.24 -20.81 1.85
N TRP A 276 -11.05 -21.00 1.31
CA TRP A 276 -10.14 -19.95 0.85
C TRP A 276 -10.90 -19.02 -0.08
N SER A 277 -11.17 -17.81 0.39
CA SER A 277 -11.85 -16.79 -0.39
C SER A 277 -10.93 -15.58 -0.47
N GLU A 278 -10.62 -15.12 -1.68
CA GLU A 278 -9.75 -13.99 -2.01
C GLU A 278 -10.41 -12.62 -1.73
N GLU A 279 -11.36 -12.58 -0.79
CA GLU A 279 -12.05 -11.36 -0.37
C GLU A 279 -11.24 -10.53 0.62
N PRO A 280 -11.29 -9.20 0.50
CA PRO A 280 -10.70 -8.29 1.47
C PRO A 280 -11.34 -8.40 2.85
N ARG A 281 -10.50 -8.50 3.88
CA ARG A 281 -10.93 -8.70 5.28
C ARG A 281 -10.10 -7.90 6.26
N PHE A 282 -10.77 -7.49 7.33
CA PHE A 282 -10.14 -6.89 8.49
C PHE A 282 -9.73 -7.95 9.50
N TYR A 283 -8.51 -7.83 9.99
CA TYR A 283 -7.96 -8.62 11.08
C TYR A 283 -7.53 -7.70 12.22
N GLU A 284 -7.70 -8.16 13.46
CA GLU A 284 -7.30 -7.47 14.67
C GLU A 284 -6.30 -8.31 15.46
N GLY A 285 -5.27 -7.66 15.99
CA GLY A 285 -4.44 -8.20 17.08
C GLY A 285 -4.13 -7.14 18.12
N ARG A 286 -3.65 -7.59 19.28
CA ARG A 286 -3.26 -6.72 20.39
C ARG A 286 -1.83 -7.01 20.78
N LEU A 287 -1.00 -5.99 20.69
CA LEU A 287 0.35 -6.00 21.23
C LEU A 287 0.31 -5.40 22.64
N TYR A 288 0.75 -6.16 23.65
CA TYR A 288 0.92 -5.64 25.01
C TYR A 288 2.39 -5.29 25.24
N ILE A 289 2.67 -4.06 25.69
CA ILE A 289 4.01 -3.60 26.09
C ILE A 289 3.99 -3.36 27.60
N ASP A 290 4.91 -3.99 28.35
CA ASP A 290 4.94 -3.85 29.80
C ASP A 290 5.23 -2.39 30.21
N PRO A 291 4.57 -1.86 31.25
CA PRO A 291 4.92 -0.56 31.83
C PRO A 291 6.40 -0.41 32.25
N LEU A 292 7.10 -1.52 32.51
CA LEU A 292 8.52 -1.56 32.87
C LEU A 292 9.46 -1.58 31.66
N ASP A 293 8.96 -1.97 30.48
CA ASP A 293 9.74 -2.02 29.24
C ASP A 293 9.85 -0.64 28.59
N LYS A 294 10.92 -0.38 27.85
CA LYS A 294 11.03 0.86 27.06
C LYS A 294 10.18 0.76 25.80
N ILE A 295 9.48 1.85 25.46
CA ILE A 295 8.87 2.00 24.14
C ILE A 295 9.96 2.40 23.16
N GLU A 296 10.22 1.53 22.21
CA GLU A 296 11.27 1.67 21.20
C GLU A 296 10.70 1.41 19.81
N ASP A 297 11.46 1.79 18.78
CA ASP A 297 11.06 1.56 17.40
C ASP A 297 10.98 0.05 17.12
N THR A 298 10.20 -0.38 16.15
CA THR A 298 10.12 -1.80 15.77
C THR A 298 9.68 -1.97 14.33
N PHE A 299 9.56 -3.20 13.87
CA PHE A 299 9.06 -3.54 12.55
C PHE A 299 8.03 -4.67 12.64
N ILE A 300 6.92 -4.56 11.93
CA ILE A 300 6.00 -5.68 11.76
C ILE A 300 6.38 -6.48 10.52
N SER A 301 6.66 -7.77 10.68
CA SER A 301 6.81 -8.73 9.60
C SER A 301 5.45 -9.21 9.09
N PHE A 302 5.24 -9.06 7.79
CA PHE A 302 4.07 -9.57 7.07
C PHE A 302 4.40 -10.86 6.31
N ARG A 303 5.46 -11.60 6.65
CA ARG A 303 5.72 -12.90 6.02
C ARG A 303 4.53 -13.83 6.24
N GLY A 304 4.02 -14.41 5.14
CA GLY A 304 2.82 -15.24 5.19
C GLY A 304 1.52 -14.50 4.93
N TRP A 305 1.54 -13.17 4.93
CA TRP A 305 0.47 -12.34 4.41
C TRP A 305 0.67 -12.13 2.91
N ASN A 306 -0.32 -11.54 2.24
CA ASN A 306 -0.28 -11.35 0.79
C ASN A 306 -0.17 -9.88 0.43
N LYS A 307 -1.25 -9.11 0.53
CA LYS A 307 -1.24 -7.69 0.18
C LYS A 307 -2.27 -6.93 0.98
N GLY A 308 -1.87 -5.80 1.55
CA GLY A 308 -2.82 -5.03 2.35
C GLY A 308 -2.27 -3.73 2.89
N VAL A 309 -2.99 -3.20 3.87
CA VAL A 309 -2.61 -2.04 4.66
C VAL A 309 -2.74 -2.35 6.14
N ALA A 310 -1.86 -1.76 6.94
CA ALA A 310 -1.83 -2.00 8.38
C ALA A 310 -1.88 -0.70 9.17
N PHE A 311 -2.43 -0.80 10.36
CA PHE A 311 -2.63 0.30 11.28
C PHE A 311 -2.23 -0.11 12.69
N ILE A 312 -1.64 0.82 13.44
CA ILE A 312 -1.39 0.69 14.87
C ILE A 312 -2.06 1.86 15.57
N ASN A 313 -2.94 1.60 16.54
CA ASN A 313 -3.64 2.65 17.28
C ASN A 313 -4.30 3.69 16.34
N ASN A 314 -4.95 3.22 15.26
CA ASN A 314 -5.55 4.03 14.19
C ASN A 314 -4.57 4.84 13.31
N PHE A 315 -3.26 4.70 13.51
CA PHE A 315 -2.23 5.28 12.64
C PHE A 315 -1.89 4.32 11.50
N ASN A 316 -2.03 4.79 10.24
CA ASN A 316 -1.72 3.99 9.06
C ASN A 316 -0.21 3.86 8.84
N ILE A 317 0.34 2.68 9.13
CA ILE A 317 1.77 2.39 9.00
C ILE A 317 2.19 2.02 7.56
N GLY A 318 1.22 1.94 6.64
CA GLY A 318 1.46 1.81 5.20
C GLY A 318 1.01 0.48 4.59
N ARG A 319 1.48 0.23 3.36
CA ARG A 319 1.10 -0.93 2.55
C ARG A 319 2.14 -2.03 2.65
N PHE A 320 1.69 -3.27 2.80
CA PHE A 320 2.54 -4.46 2.67
C PHE A 320 2.19 -5.24 1.40
N TRP A 321 3.21 -5.81 0.76
CA TRP A 321 3.02 -6.75 -0.36
C TRP A 321 4.15 -7.81 -0.41
N PRO A 322 4.33 -8.61 0.65
CA PRO A 322 5.38 -9.62 0.78
C PRO A 322 5.35 -10.69 -0.34
N SER A 323 4.19 -11.00 -0.94
CA SER A 323 4.12 -11.95 -2.05
C SER A 323 4.85 -11.44 -3.29
N PHE A 324 4.91 -10.12 -3.48
CA PHE A 324 5.64 -9.48 -4.56
C PHE A 324 7.03 -8.98 -4.16
N GLY A 325 7.18 -8.53 -2.90
CA GLY A 325 8.43 -8.02 -2.35
C GLY A 325 8.89 -6.69 -2.98
N PRO A 326 10.14 -6.26 -2.71
CA PRO A 326 11.13 -6.91 -1.84
C PRO A 326 10.83 -6.72 -0.34
N GLN A 327 10.10 -5.68 0.04
CA GLN A 327 9.80 -5.37 1.44
C GLN A 327 8.91 -6.44 2.10
N CYS A 328 9.37 -6.98 3.24
CA CYS A 328 8.61 -7.90 4.10
C CYS A 328 8.05 -7.22 5.33
N THR A 329 8.72 -6.16 5.81
CA THR A 329 8.41 -5.52 7.09
C THR A 329 8.00 -4.06 6.94
N LEU A 330 7.08 -3.61 7.77
CA LEU A 330 6.73 -2.19 7.92
C LEU A 330 7.32 -1.64 9.21
N TYR A 331 7.91 -0.45 9.15
CA TYR A 331 8.45 0.23 10.31
C TYR A 331 7.34 0.82 11.17
N VAL A 332 7.53 0.72 12.49
CA VAL A 332 6.63 1.20 13.52
C VAL A 332 7.42 2.16 14.41
N PRO A 333 7.15 3.47 14.33
CA PRO A 333 7.86 4.44 15.16
C PRO A 333 7.41 4.36 16.63
N ALA A 334 8.34 4.44 17.57
CA ALA A 334 8.06 4.42 19.01
C ALA A 334 6.94 5.40 19.45
N PRO A 335 6.86 6.64 18.91
CA PRO A 335 5.81 7.59 19.31
C PRO A 335 4.35 7.17 19.03
N ILE A 336 4.08 6.18 18.17
CA ILE A 336 2.71 5.70 17.95
C ILE A 336 2.35 4.51 18.86
N LEU A 337 3.34 3.98 19.59
CA LEU A 337 3.17 2.93 20.58
C LEU A 337 2.94 3.54 21.97
N ARG A 338 2.33 2.75 22.85
CA ARG A 338 2.09 3.09 24.26
C ARG A 338 2.30 1.87 25.14
N HIS A 339 2.55 2.09 26.43
CA HIS A 339 2.50 0.99 27.40
C HIS A 339 1.07 0.42 27.48
N GLY A 340 0.96 -0.85 27.84
CA GLY A 340 -0.28 -1.60 27.81
C GLY A 340 -0.67 -2.02 26.39
N GLU A 341 -1.97 -2.02 26.10
CA GLU A 341 -2.50 -2.53 24.84
C GLU A 341 -2.36 -1.55 23.67
N ASN A 342 -1.75 -2.05 22.59
CA ASN A 342 -1.66 -1.44 21.28
C ASN A 342 -2.48 -2.26 20.30
N LEU A 343 -3.45 -1.60 19.68
CA LEU A 343 -4.34 -2.22 18.72
C LEU A 343 -3.65 -2.27 17.36
N VAL A 344 -3.63 -3.45 16.74
CA VAL A 344 -3.18 -3.65 15.37
C VAL A 344 -4.37 -4.02 14.51
N VAL A 345 -4.62 -3.25 13.45
CA VAL A 345 -5.66 -3.54 12.45
C VAL A 345 -5.00 -3.77 11.10
N ILE A 346 -5.39 -4.83 10.42
CA ILE A 346 -4.87 -5.21 9.10
C ILE A 346 -6.05 -5.34 8.15
N LEU A 347 -6.04 -4.59 7.05
CA LEU A 347 -6.87 -4.91 5.89
C LEU A 347 -6.02 -5.74 4.93
N GLU A 348 -6.27 -7.04 4.87
CA GLU A 348 -5.68 -7.96 3.92
C GLU A 348 -6.63 -8.11 2.73
N LEU A 349 -6.11 -7.93 1.52
CA LEU A 349 -6.89 -7.88 0.27
C LEU A 349 -7.09 -9.25 -0.37
N HIS A 350 -6.34 -10.27 0.09
CA HIS A 350 -6.37 -11.64 -0.40
C HIS A 350 -6.53 -12.63 0.76
N SER A 351 -6.22 -13.91 0.53
CA SER A 351 -6.14 -14.89 1.62
C SER A 351 -4.77 -14.82 2.33
N PRO A 352 -4.70 -14.58 3.65
CA PRO A 352 -3.47 -14.77 4.41
C PRO A 352 -3.20 -16.26 4.66
N LYS A 353 -2.01 -16.59 5.15
CA LYS A 353 -1.73 -17.93 5.69
C LYS A 353 -2.61 -18.25 6.91
N THR A 354 -2.74 -19.55 7.18
CA THR A 354 -3.63 -20.11 8.20
C THR A 354 -3.20 -19.84 9.64
N ASP A 355 -1.95 -19.45 9.87
CA ASP A 355 -1.41 -19.17 11.20
C ASP A 355 -1.98 -17.88 11.81
N LEU A 356 -2.38 -16.91 10.97
CA LEU A 356 -2.99 -15.64 11.40
C LEU A 356 -2.17 -14.97 12.51
N THR A 357 -0.87 -14.81 12.27
CA THR A 357 0.06 -14.15 13.16
C THR A 357 0.83 -13.06 12.44
N ILE A 358 1.26 -12.05 13.19
CA ILE A 358 2.28 -11.08 12.79
C ILE A 358 3.40 -11.09 13.83
N GLU A 359 4.60 -10.69 13.42
CA GLU A 359 5.75 -10.63 14.32
C GLU A 359 6.32 -9.21 14.37
N PHE A 360 6.49 -8.70 15.59
CA PHE A 360 7.22 -7.48 15.86
C PHE A 360 8.70 -7.82 16.04
N VAL A 361 9.51 -7.45 15.06
CA VAL A 361 10.93 -7.78 14.93
C VAL A 361 11.80 -6.55 15.06
N GLU A 362 13.03 -6.75 15.51
CA GLU A 362 14.01 -5.68 15.73
C GLU A 362 14.57 -5.11 14.42
N ASN A 363 14.77 -5.95 13.40
CA ASN A 363 15.46 -5.58 12.17
C ASN A 363 14.51 -5.55 10.97
N PRO A 364 14.68 -4.62 10.03
CA PRO A 364 13.91 -4.60 8.80
C PRO A 364 14.28 -5.79 7.90
N ASP A 365 13.32 -6.26 7.10
CA ASP A 365 13.50 -7.31 6.11
C ASP A 365 12.96 -6.85 4.75
N PHE A 366 13.84 -6.89 3.74
CA PHE A 366 13.55 -6.56 2.35
C PHE A 366 13.89 -7.71 1.40
N THR A 367 13.72 -8.95 1.84
CA THR A 367 14.08 -10.14 1.05
C THR A 367 12.88 -10.94 0.52
N CYS A 368 11.66 -10.38 0.62
CA CYS A 368 10.44 -10.97 0.11
C CYS A 368 10.41 -11.02 -1.42
N GLY A 369 9.53 -11.84 -2.02
CA GLY A 369 9.41 -11.98 -3.48
C GLY A 369 10.58 -12.64 -4.21
N SER A 370 11.70 -12.94 -3.54
CA SER A 370 12.94 -13.45 -4.14
C SER A 370 12.92 -14.95 -4.51
N LYS A 371 11.95 -15.74 -4.03
CA LYS A 371 11.98 -17.22 -4.14
C LYS A 371 11.11 -17.85 -5.23
N SER A 372 10.37 -17.09 -6.07
CA SER A 372 9.36 -17.68 -6.98
C SER A 372 9.56 -17.44 -8.48
N ARG A 373 10.73 -16.97 -8.95
CA ARG A 373 10.97 -16.73 -10.40
C ARG A 373 11.97 -17.68 -11.08
N HIS A 374 12.25 -18.82 -10.46
CA HIS A 374 13.00 -19.91 -11.09
C HIS A 374 12.17 -21.19 -11.08
N VAL A 375 11.10 -21.23 -11.89
CA VAL A 375 10.56 -22.46 -12.48
C VAL A 375 10.08 -22.13 -13.88
#